data_AF-A0A2N2GSI9-F1
#
_entry.id   AF-A0A2N2GSI9-F1
#
_cell.length_a   1.000
_cell.length_b   1.000
_cell.length_c   1.000
_cell.angle_alpha   90.00
_cell.angle_beta   90.00
_cell.angle_gamma   90.00
#
_symmetry.space_group_name_H-M   'P 1'
#
loop_
_entity.id
_entity.type
_entity.pdbx_description
1 polymer ?
#
loop_
_entity_poly.entity_id
_entity_poly.type
_entity_poly.pdbx_seq_one_letter_code
_entity_poly.pdbx_strand_id
1 'polypeptide(L)'
;MAHLYEHCYDCERWLGRDWEEVHIWLDELFAEYGPAHRCHRHHIEGIEEVRQQWGDEAAIAAKIHIIVDCWGIPSMADYENRFVNQFGQEEDSTWEEAWKMIQTIRNERDIGRKNRPQTHAA
;
A
#
# COMPACT_ATOMS: atom_id res chain seq x y z
N MET A 1 -4.11 -10.39 5.58
CA MET A 1 -2.66 -10.40 5.79
C MET A 1 -2.06 -11.39 4.83
N ALA A 2 -1.59 -10.85 3.72
CA ALA A 2 -0.71 -11.57 2.82
C ALA A 2 0.68 -11.72 3.48
N HIS A 3 1.42 -12.74 3.07
CA HIS A 3 2.81 -12.89 3.47
C HIS A 3 3.70 -11.95 2.65
N LEU A 4 4.90 -11.64 3.18
CA LEU A 4 5.89 -10.82 2.48
C LEU A 4 6.10 -11.24 1.02
N TYR A 5 6.23 -12.55 0.75
CA TYR A 5 6.45 -13.07 -0.60
C TYR A 5 5.26 -12.81 -1.54
N GLU A 6 4.04 -12.75 -1.02
CA GLU A 6 2.83 -12.47 -1.81
C GLU A 6 2.79 -10.99 -2.20
N HIS A 7 3.11 -10.10 -1.26
CA HIS A 7 3.25 -8.66 -1.55
C HIS A 7 4.35 -8.39 -2.57
N CYS A 8 5.53 -8.98 -2.38
CA CYS A 8 6.64 -8.87 -3.33
C CYS A 8 6.24 -9.35 -4.73
N TYR A 9 5.57 -10.50 -4.82
CA TYR A 9 5.12 -11.05 -6.09
C TYR A 9 4.09 -10.14 -6.79
N ASP A 10 3.12 -9.61 -6.06
CA ASP A 10 2.12 -8.70 -6.60
C ASP A 10 2.74 -7.38 -7.08
N CYS A 11 3.67 -6.81 -6.30
CA CYS A 11 4.42 -5.63 -6.68
C CYS A 11 5.33 -5.89 -7.88
N GLU A 12 6.05 -7.01 -7.94
CA GLU A 12 6.86 -7.35 -9.12
C GLU A 12 5.97 -7.45 -10.36
N ARG A 13 4.82 -8.12 -10.23
CA ARG A 13 3.86 -8.30 -11.33
C ARG A 13 3.23 -6.99 -11.80
N TRP A 14 2.89 -6.08 -10.90
CA TRP A 14 2.14 -4.86 -11.25
C TRP A 14 3.02 -3.61 -11.39
N LEU A 15 4.12 -3.56 -10.65
CA LEU A 15 5.05 -2.45 -10.60
C LEU A 15 6.37 -2.74 -11.34
N GLY A 16 6.71 -4.00 -11.60
CA GLY A 16 7.98 -4.38 -12.23
C GLY A 16 9.17 -4.34 -11.25
N ARG A 17 8.87 -4.27 -9.95
CA ARG A 17 9.81 -4.36 -8.83
C ARG A 17 9.04 -4.86 -7.61
N ASP A 18 9.66 -5.71 -6.81
CA ASP A 18 9.08 -6.33 -5.61
C ASP A 18 8.86 -5.35 -4.44
N TRP A 19 9.71 -4.32 -4.29
CA TRP A 19 9.66 -3.34 -3.19
C TRP A 19 9.71 -4.00 -1.80
N GLU A 20 10.51 -5.05 -1.67
CA GLU A 20 10.69 -5.79 -0.41
C GLU A 20 10.99 -4.86 0.77
N GLU A 21 11.82 -3.83 0.57
CA GLU A 21 12.16 -2.89 1.64
C GLU A 21 10.95 -2.11 2.17
N VAL A 22 9.96 -1.83 1.32
CA VAL A 22 8.73 -1.13 1.71
C VAL A 22 7.84 -2.06 2.54
N HIS A 23 7.71 -3.32 2.11
CA HIS A 23 6.89 -4.31 2.82
C HIS A 23 7.48 -4.64 4.19
N ILE A 24 8.80 -4.83 4.27
CA ILE A 24 9.49 -5.03 5.56
C ILE A 24 9.27 -3.83 6.47
N TRP A 25 9.37 -2.60 5.95
CA TRP A 25 9.18 -1.41 6.76
C TRP A 25 7.74 -1.26 7.26
N LEU A 26 6.73 -1.56 6.45
CA LEU A 26 5.33 -1.50 6.88
C LEU A 26 5.02 -2.51 7.98
N ASP A 27 5.60 -3.71 7.88
CA ASP A 27 5.35 -4.84 8.79
C ASP A 27 6.34 -4.96 9.96
N GLU A 28 7.37 -4.11 10.04
CA GLU A 28 8.47 -4.20 11.02
C GLU A 28 7.97 -4.37 12.47
N LEU A 29 6.84 -3.72 12.77
CA LEU A 29 6.24 -3.67 14.10
C LEU A 29 5.33 -4.88 14.41
N PHE A 30 5.15 -5.82 13.46
CA PHE A 30 4.35 -7.02 13.67
C PHE A 30 4.87 -7.87 14.83
N ALA A 31 6.20 -7.99 14.99
CA ALA A 31 6.80 -8.80 16.05
C ALA A 31 6.44 -8.31 17.47
N GLU A 32 6.21 -7.00 17.62
CA GLU A 32 5.88 -6.36 18.90
C GLU A 32 4.37 -6.26 19.13
N TYR A 33 3.60 -5.87 18.12
CA TYR A 33 2.18 -5.55 18.26
C TYR A 33 1.23 -6.61 17.67
N GLY A 34 1.76 -7.64 17.01
CA GLY A 34 0.95 -8.62 16.28
C GLY A 34 0.04 -7.92 15.26
N PRO A 35 -1.22 -8.36 15.07
CA PRO A 35 -2.14 -7.74 14.11
C PRO A 35 -2.38 -6.24 14.32
N ALA A 36 -2.24 -5.72 15.54
CA ALA A 36 -2.47 -4.31 15.85
C ALA A 36 -1.38 -3.38 15.31
N HIS A 37 -0.25 -3.91 14.80
CA HIS A 37 0.85 -3.10 14.23
C HIS A 37 0.40 -2.17 13.10
N ARG A 38 -0.71 -2.50 12.42
CA ARG A 38 -1.25 -1.77 11.28
C ARG A 38 -1.54 -0.30 11.59
N CYS A 39 -1.97 0.02 12.81
CA CYS A 39 -2.23 1.40 13.19
C CYS A 39 -0.98 2.31 13.19
N HIS A 40 0.22 1.74 13.14
CA HIS A 40 1.47 2.50 13.16
C HIS A 40 1.95 2.97 11.78
N ARG A 41 1.71 2.18 10.72
CA ARG A 41 2.24 2.46 9.37
C ARG A 41 1.30 2.09 8.23
N HIS A 42 0.24 1.31 8.47
CA HIS A 42 -0.74 0.95 7.45
C HIS A 42 -1.86 1.98 7.34
N HIS A 43 -1.48 3.21 7.03
CA HIS A 43 -2.42 4.33 6.84
C HIS A 43 -1.86 5.34 5.83
N ILE A 44 -2.68 6.31 5.45
CA ILE A 44 -2.33 7.32 4.44
C ILE A 44 -1.08 8.14 4.80
N GLU A 45 -0.87 8.45 6.07
CA GLU A 45 0.33 9.15 6.53
C GLU A 45 1.58 8.26 6.39
N GLY A 46 1.47 6.96 6.69
CA GLY A 46 2.55 5.99 6.46
C GLY A 46 2.93 5.84 4.97
N ILE A 47 1.95 5.96 4.06
CA ILE A 47 2.22 6.01 2.61
C ILE A 47 3.05 7.24 2.24
N GLU A 48 2.78 8.39 2.86
CA GLU A 48 3.55 9.60 2.61
C GLU A 48 4.95 9.55 3.23
N GLU A 49 5.12 8.84 4.36
CA GLU A 49 6.46 8.54 4.88
C GLU A 49 7.27 7.66 3.91
N VAL A 50 6.65 6.62 3.34
CA VAL A 50 7.28 5.80 2.28
C VAL A 50 7.63 6.66 1.07
N ARG A 51 6.75 7.59 0.66
CA ARG A 51 7.02 8.52 -0.45
C ARG A 51 8.25 9.37 -0.17
N GLN A 52 8.37 9.93 1.03
CA GLN A 52 9.50 10.77 1.41
C GLN A 52 10.81 9.99 1.45
N GLN A 53 10.77 8.72 1.84
CA GLN A 53 11.95 7.87 1.96
C GLN A 53 12.43 7.32 0.60
N TRP A 54 11.50 6.87 -0.25
CA TRP A 54 11.84 6.07 -1.44
C TRP A 54 11.16 6.54 -2.74
N GLY A 55 10.39 7.63 -2.69
CA GLY A 55 9.77 8.25 -3.86
C GLY A 55 8.41 7.69 -4.25
N ASP A 56 7.87 8.20 -5.37
CA ASP A 56 6.47 7.98 -5.74
C ASP A 56 6.12 6.53 -6.07
N GLU A 57 7.03 5.78 -6.70
CA GLU A 57 6.76 4.37 -7.02
C GLU A 57 6.74 3.49 -5.76
N ALA A 58 7.58 3.78 -4.77
CA ALA A 58 7.55 3.10 -3.47
C ALA A 58 6.23 3.38 -2.74
N ALA A 59 5.73 4.62 -2.80
CA ALA A 59 4.44 4.98 -2.21
C ALA A 59 3.27 4.24 -2.89
N ILE A 60 3.38 3.94 -4.19
CA ILE A 60 2.40 3.08 -4.87
C ILE A 60 2.46 1.64 -4.33
N ALA A 61 3.66 1.10 -4.10
CA ALA A 61 3.83 -0.22 -3.49
C ALA A 61 3.21 -0.29 -2.09
N ALA A 62 3.43 0.74 -1.26
CA ALA A 62 2.80 0.85 0.05
C ALA A 62 1.26 0.92 -0.02
N LYS A 63 0.70 1.71 -0.96
CA LYS A 63 -0.75 1.73 -1.18
C LYS A 63 -1.31 0.35 -1.49
N ILE A 64 -0.65 -0.38 -2.40
CA ILE A 64 -1.09 -1.72 -2.80
C ILE A 64 -1.03 -2.68 -1.62
N HIS A 65 0.10 -2.69 -0.89
CA HIS A 65 0.27 -3.49 0.31
C HIS A 65 -0.88 -3.21 1.30
N ILE A 66 -1.09 -1.94 1.68
CA ILE A 66 -2.12 -1.55 2.65
C ILE A 66 -3.52 -1.94 2.18
N ILE A 67 -3.85 -1.78 0.90
CA ILE A 67 -5.18 -2.20 0.38
C ILE A 67 -5.37 -3.70 0.47
N VAL A 68 -4.35 -4.51 0.12
CA VAL A 68 -4.45 -5.98 0.21
C VAL A 68 -4.75 -6.41 1.64
N ASP A 69 -4.21 -5.67 2.60
CA ASP A 69 -4.09 -6.09 3.97
C ASP A 69 -5.16 -5.50 4.90
N CYS A 70 -5.62 -4.29 4.59
CA CYS A 70 -6.66 -3.54 5.29
C CYS A 70 -7.96 -3.44 4.52
N TRP A 71 -8.03 -3.91 3.27
CA TRP A 71 -9.18 -3.79 2.37
C TRP A 71 -9.63 -2.34 2.10
N GLY A 72 -8.70 -1.40 2.28
CA GLY A 72 -8.92 0.03 2.12
C GLY A 72 -7.61 0.78 2.40
N ILE A 73 -7.68 2.11 2.50
CA ILE A 73 -6.57 2.95 2.96
C ILE A 73 -7.11 3.76 4.15
N PRO A 74 -6.95 3.28 5.39
CA PRO A 74 -7.32 4.08 6.55
C PRO A 74 -6.36 5.26 6.73
N SER A 75 -6.80 6.26 7.49
CA SER A 75 -5.94 7.28 8.07
C SER A 75 -5.54 6.90 9.49
N MET A 76 -4.51 7.56 10.02
CA MET A 76 -4.16 7.44 11.44
C MET A 76 -5.35 7.79 12.34
N ALA A 77 -6.12 8.83 11.96
CA ALA A 77 -7.30 9.26 12.68
C ALA A 77 -8.41 8.18 12.69
N ASP A 78 -8.53 7.35 11.65
CA ASP A 78 -9.53 6.28 11.62
C ASP A 78 -9.25 5.20 12.69
N TYR A 79 -7.98 4.90 12.94
CA TYR A 79 -7.59 4.01 14.04
C TYR A 79 -7.84 4.68 15.41
N GLU A 80 -7.46 5.95 15.58
CA GLU A 80 -7.65 6.69 16.85
C GLU A 80 -9.13 6.79 17.25
N ASN A 81 -9.99 7.07 16.28
CA ASN A 81 -11.43 7.21 16.48
C ASN A 81 -12.19 5.87 16.40
N ARG A 82 -11.49 4.77 16.11
CA ARG A 82 -12.04 3.41 15.98
C ARG A 82 -13.12 3.31 14.89
N PHE A 83 -12.96 4.05 13.80
CA PHE A 83 -13.76 3.87 12.59
C PHE A 83 -13.35 2.60 11.85
N VAL A 84 -12.09 2.20 11.99
CA VAL A 84 -11.59 0.89 11.57
C VAL A 84 -11.19 0.03 12.76
N ASN A 85 -11.27 -1.29 12.57
CA ASN A 85 -10.79 -2.26 13.55
C ASN A 85 -9.25 -2.40 13.53
N GLN A 86 -8.70 -3.29 14.35
CA GLN A 86 -7.24 -3.53 14.41
C GLN A 86 -6.63 -4.02 13.09
N PHE A 87 -7.43 -4.53 12.15
CA PHE A 87 -7.02 -4.93 10.82
C PHE A 87 -7.04 -3.77 9.81
N GLY A 88 -7.50 -2.58 10.21
CA GLY A 88 -7.66 -1.43 9.31
C GLY A 88 -8.93 -1.46 8.46
N GLN A 89 -9.89 -2.32 8.83
CA GLN A 89 -11.14 -2.53 8.10
C GLN A 89 -12.32 -1.84 8.79
N GLU A 90 -13.21 -1.24 8.01
CA GLU A 90 -14.56 -0.83 8.43
C GLU A 90 -15.47 -2.07 8.57
N GLU A 91 -16.66 -1.91 9.16
CA GLU A 91 -17.59 -3.04 9.39
C GLU A 91 -18.05 -3.70 8.08
N ASP A 92 -18.16 -2.93 7.01
CA ASP A 92 -18.67 -3.33 5.69
C ASP A 92 -17.59 -3.42 4.61
N SER A 93 -16.30 -3.33 4.96
CA SER A 93 -15.20 -3.45 4.01
C SER A 93 -15.26 -4.78 3.25
N THR A 94 -15.20 -4.71 1.91
CA THR A 94 -15.20 -5.89 1.04
C THR A 94 -13.91 -6.04 0.25
N TRP A 95 -13.55 -7.29 -0.06
CA TRP A 95 -12.44 -7.56 -0.97
C TRP A 95 -12.70 -7.02 -2.38
N GLU A 96 -13.96 -7.03 -2.83
CA GLU A 96 -14.35 -6.50 -4.14
C GLU A 96 -14.05 -5.01 -4.28
N GLU A 97 -14.24 -4.21 -3.22
CA GLU A 97 -13.91 -2.78 -3.20
C GLU A 97 -12.41 -2.56 -3.15
N ALA A 98 -11.71 -3.29 -2.27
CA ALA A 98 -10.25 -3.27 -2.20
C ALA A 98 -9.63 -3.57 -3.58
N TRP A 99 -10.14 -4.59 -4.26
CA TRP A 99 -9.67 -4.97 -5.60
C TRP A 99 -9.91 -3.88 -6.64
N LYS A 100 -11.07 -3.19 -6.61
CA LYS A 100 -11.32 -2.04 -7.49
C LYS A 100 -10.31 -0.92 -7.25
N MET A 101 -9.91 -0.66 -6.00
CA MET A 101 -8.87 0.33 -5.68
C MET A 101 -7.52 -0.07 -6.30
N ILE A 102 -7.11 -1.34 -6.17
CA ILE A 102 -5.88 -1.86 -6.79
C ILE A 102 -5.93 -1.70 -8.32
N GLN A 103 -7.07 -2.03 -8.94
CA GLN A 103 -7.26 -1.86 -10.39
C GLN A 103 -7.13 -0.40 -10.83
N THR A 104 -7.71 0.54 -10.08
CA THR A 104 -7.59 1.97 -10.34
C THR A 104 -6.13 2.42 -10.28
N ILE A 105 -5.40 2.07 -9.22
CA ILE A 105 -3.97 2.40 -9.08
C ILE A 105 -3.15 1.89 -10.27
N ARG A 106 -3.40 0.65 -10.70
CA ARG A 106 -2.71 0.05 -11.84
C ARG A 106 -3.00 0.81 -13.13
N ASN A 107 -4.26 1.14 -13.37
CA ASN A 107 -4.68 1.88 -14.57
C ASN A 107 -4.09 3.30 -14.61
N GLU A 108 -4.11 4.03 -13.49
CA GLU A 108 -3.55 5.39 -13.39
C GLU A 108 -2.05 5.39 -13.64
N ARG A 109 -1.32 4.40 -13.10
CA ARG A 109 0.11 4.23 -13.35
C ARG A 109 0.41 3.99 -14.82
N ASP A 110 -0.36 3.11 -15.47
CA ASP A 110 -0.19 2.80 -16.89
C ASP A 110 -0.47 4.01 -17.78
N ILE A 111 -1.48 4.83 -17.44
CA ILE A 111 -1.75 6.11 -18.12
C ILE A 111 -0.58 7.08 -17.91
N GLY A 112 -0.09 7.23 -16.68
CA GLY A 112 1.04 8.09 -16.35
C GLY A 112 2.33 7.71 -17.08
N ARG A 113 2.58 6.40 -17.27
CA ARG A 113 3.71 5.89 -18.08
C ARG A 113 3.55 6.22 -19.56
N LYS A 114 2.37 6.03 -20.14
CA LYS A 114 2.09 6.33 -21.56
C LYS A 114 2.19 7.82 -21.88
N ASN A 115 1.86 8.68 -20.93
CA ASN A 115 1.87 10.14 -21.11
C ASN A 115 3.21 10.79 -20.76
N ARG A 116 4.23 10.04 -20.31
CA ARG A 116 5.55 10.59 -20.02
C ARG A 116 6.26 10.93 -21.35
N PRO A 117 6.66 12.20 -21.60
CA PRO A 117 7.35 12.55 -22.84
C PRO A 117 8.64 11.74 -22.96
N GLN A 118 8.85 11.09 -24.11
CA GLN A 118 10.11 10.42 -24.42
C GLN A 118 11.18 11.50 -24.57
N THR A 119 12.00 11.69 -23.54
CA THR A 119 13.22 12.48 -23.67
C THR A 119 14.19 11.68 -24.53
N HIS A 120 14.17 11.92 -25.83
CA HIS A 120 15.28 11.54 -26.70
C HIS A 120 16.48 12.38 -26.29
N ALA A 121 17.41 11.76 -25.55
CA ALA A 121 18.76 12.30 -25.43
C ALA A 121 19.39 12.26 -26.83
N ALA A 122 19.73 13.44 -27.35
CA ALA A 122 20.47 13.64 -28.59
C ALA A 122 21.95 13.27 -28.41
#